data_AF-A0A0H5CCP0-F1
#
_entry.id   AF-A0A0H5CCP0-F1
#
_cell.length_a   1.000
_cell.length_b   1.000
_cell.length_c   1.000
_cell.angle_alpha   90.00
_cell.angle_beta   90.00
_cell.angle_gamma   90.00
#
_symmetry.space_group_name_H-M   'P 1'
#
loop_
_entity.id
_entity.type
_entity.pdbx_description
1 polymer ?
#
loop_
_entity_poly.entity_id
_entity_poly.type
_entity_poly.pdbx_seq_one_letter_code
_entity_poly.pdbx_strand_id
1 'polypeptide(L)' 'MLDRDPGCRCDLTDCPHHPDNPCTDPSTVADHWPLTRRELVAQGLDPDHPARGRGLCGRCHSRVTATDRRTRGGWNHP' A
#
# COMPACT_ATOMS: atom_id res chain seq x y z
N MET A 1 2.93 -9.74 -7.07
CA MET A 1 1.96 -9.08 -6.14
C MET A 1 0.74 -8.56 -6.90
N LEU A 2 0.92 -7.83 -8.01
CA LEU A 2 -0.19 -7.43 -8.89
C LEU A 2 -0.98 -8.62 -9.46
N ASP A 3 -0.30 -9.72 -9.83
CA ASP A 3 -0.97 -10.94 -10.31
C ASP A 3 -1.83 -11.63 -9.24
N ARG A 4 -1.60 -11.33 -7.95
CA ARG A 4 -2.36 -11.89 -6.82
C ARG A 4 -3.66 -11.10 -6.57
N ASP A 5 -3.61 -9.80 -6.79
CA ASP A 5 -4.68 -8.86 -6.43
C ASP A 5 -5.07 -8.01 -7.65
N PRO A 6 -5.89 -8.55 -8.58
CA PRO A 6 -6.29 -7.82 -9.79
C PRO A 6 -7.14 -6.57 -9.48
N GLY A 7 -7.85 -6.56 -8.35
CA GLY A 7 -8.59 -5.40 -7.84
C GLY A 7 -7.89 -4.77 -6.64
N CYS A 8 -8.11 -3.45 -6.45
CA CYS A 8 -7.52 -2.68 -5.36
C CYS A 8 -7.88 -3.24 -3.97
N ARG A 9 -6.87 -3.50 -3.14
CA ARG A 9 -6.98 -4.00 -1.76
C ARG A 9 -6.73 -2.90 -0.72
N CYS A 10 -7.28 -1.71 -0.96
CA CYS A 10 -7.20 -0.63 0.03
C CYS A 10 -7.95 -1.03 1.31
N ASP A 11 -7.33 -0.84 2.47
CA ASP A 11 -7.84 -1.18 3.80
C ASP A 11 -8.10 0.04 4.69
N LEU A 12 -7.94 1.25 4.15
CA LEU A 12 -8.26 2.48 4.86
C LEU A 12 -9.79 2.62 4.99
N THR A 13 -10.29 2.54 6.23
CA THR A 13 -11.71 2.65 6.56
C THR A 13 -12.34 3.94 6.05
N ASP A 14 -11.62 5.07 6.14
CA ASP A 14 -12.10 6.40 5.75
C ASP A 14 -11.41 6.90 4.46
N CYS A 15 -11.29 6.02 3.46
CA CYS A 15 -10.73 6.42 2.18
C CYS A 15 -11.77 7.21 1.36
N PRO A 16 -11.56 8.51 1.09
CA PRO A 16 -12.53 9.33 0.36
C PRO A 16 -12.72 8.89 -1.10
N HIS A 17 -11.81 8.05 -1.62
CA HIS A 17 -11.86 7.54 -2.99
C HIS A 17 -12.89 6.41 -3.17
N HIS A 18 -13.29 5.74 -2.09
CA HIS A 18 -14.25 4.63 -2.14
C HIS A 18 -15.05 4.56 -0.82
N PRO A 19 -15.98 5.50 -0.61
CA PRO A 19 -16.69 5.65 0.67
C PRO A 19 -17.48 4.40 1.07
N ASP A 20 -17.95 3.62 0.09
CA ASP A 20 -18.79 2.45 0.33
C ASP A 20 -18.04 1.12 0.50
N ASN A 21 -16.69 1.11 0.44
CA ASN A 21 -15.77 -0.04 0.61
C ASN A 21 -16.29 -1.43 0.13
N PRO A 22 -15.68 -2.06 -0.89
CA PRO A 22 -14.30 -1.89 -1.32
C PRO A 22 -14.12 -0.97 -2.54
N CYS A 23 -12.88 -0.57 -2.79
CA CYS A 23 -12.49 0.09 -4.05
C CYS A 23 -12.67 -0.87 -5.23
N THR A 24 -13.36 -0.43 -6.29
CA THR A 24 -13.61 -1.22 -7.50
C THR A 24 -12.60 -0.98 -8.62
N ASP A 25 -11.65 -0.05 -8.43
CA ASP A 25 -10.59 0.21 -9.40
C ASP A 25 -9.62 -0.98 -9.51
N PRO A 26 -9.04 -1.23 -10.69
CA PRO A 26 -8.01 -2.25 -10.86
C PRO A 26 -6.74 -1.88 -10.07
N SER A 27 -6.04 -2.90 -9.59
CA SER A 27 -4.71 -2.71 -9.01
C SER A 27 -3.71 -2.40 -10.11
N THR A 28 -2.91 -1.35 -9.90
CA THR A 28 -1.84 -0.95 -10.81
C THR A 28 -0.50 -0.77 -10.10
N VAL A 29 -0.50 -0.78 -8.77
CA VAL A 29 0.70 -0.65 -7.93
C VAL A 29 0.80 -1.82 -6.95
N ALA A 30 1.99 -2.42 -6.87
CA ALA A 30 2.35 -3.38 -5.83
C ALA A 30 2.82 -2.61 -4.58
N ASP A 31 2.08 -2.72 -3.48
CA ASP A 31 2.36 -2.05 -2.21
C ASP A 31 2.81 -3.04 -1.14
N HIS A 32 3.83 -2.71 -0.35
CA HIS A 32 4.33 -3.60 0.71
C HIS A 32 3.38 -3.56 1.92
N TRP A 33 2.94 -4.73 2.38
CA TRP A 33 1.90 -4.86 3.40
C TRP A 33 1.95 -6.24 4.08
N PRO A 34 1.79 -6.35 5.42
CA PRO A 34 1.56 -5.27 6.40
C PRO A 34 2.82 -4.52 6.83
N LEU A 35 3.99 -5.05 6.48
CA LEU A 35 5.29 -4.44 6.76
C LEU A 35 5.71 -3.55 5.60
N THR A 36 6.36 -2.44 5.92
CA THR A 36 7.03 -1.60 4.94
C THR A 36 8.24 -2.31 4.34
N ARG A 37 8.69 -1.88 3.17
CA ARG A 37 9.93 -2.39 2.55
C ARG A 37 11.13 -2.32 3.51
N ARG A 38 11.24 -1.25 4.31
CA ARG A 38 12.33 -1.08 5.28
C ARG A 38 12.27 -2.13 6.39
N GLU A 39 11.09 -2.40 6.93
CA GLU A 39 10.89 -3.43 7.96
C GLU A 39 11.16 -4.84 7.41
N LEU A 40 10.76 -5.13 6.18
CA LEU A 40 11.03 -6.41 5.52
C LEU A 40 12.53 -6.66 5.36
N VAL A 41 13.27 -5.67 4.85
CA VAL A 41 14.73 -5.74 4.71
C VAL A 41 15.41 -5.88 6.06
N ALA A 42 14.99 -5.14 7.08
CA ALA A 42 15.55 -5.23 8.43
C ALA A 42 15.36 -6.62 9.06
N GLN A 43 14.29 -7.33 8.69
CA GLN A 43 14.02 -8.70 9.14
C GLN A 43 14.69 -9.77 8.25
N GLY A 44 15.44 -9.40 7.22
CA GLY A 44 16.05 -10.34 6.28
C GLY A 44 15.03 -11.08 5.38
N LEU A 45 13.82 -10.52 5.24
CA LEU A 45 12.76 -11.08 4.41
C LEU A 45 12.86 -10.52 2.99
N ASP A 46 12.57 -11.37 2.01
CA ASP A 46 12.42 -10.92 0.60
C ASP A 46 11.23 -9.95 0.49
N PRO A 47 11.46 -8.65 0.21
CA PRO A 47 10.40 -7.65 0.14
C PRO A 47 9.51 -7.79 -1.09
N ASP A 48 10.01 -8.42 -2.17
CA ASP A 48 9.31 -8.54 -3.44
C ASP A 48 8.46 -9.82 -3.49
N HIS A 49 8.53 -10.67 -2.46
CA HIS A 49 7.71 -11.87 -2.33
C HIS A 49 6.21 -11.54 -2.33
N PRO A 50 5.38 -12.13 -3.21
CA PRO A 50 3.98 -11.75 -3.39
C PRO A 50 3.11 -11.83 -2.13
N ALA A 51 3.45 -12.65 -1.15
CA ALA A 51 2.73 -12.75 0.13
C ALA A 51 2.91 -11.52 1.04
N ARG A 52 3.91 -10.67 0.79
CA ARG A 52 4.30 -9.52 1.65
C ARG A 52 3.87 -8.18 1.09
N GLY A 53 2.88 -8.19 0.21
CA GLY A 53 2.19 -6.95 -0.10
C GLY A 53 0.81 -7.17 -0.67
N ARG A 54 0.28 -6.15 -1.30
CA ARG A 54 -1.08 -6.06 -1.84
C ARG A 54 -1.10 -5.27 -3.14
N GLY A 55 -2.10 -5.53 -3.98
CA GLY A 55 -2.40 -4.67 -5.12
C GLY A 55 -3.20 -3.44 -4.70
N LEU A 56 -2.81 -2.25 -5.14
CA LEU A 56 -3.57 -1.00 -4.98
C LEU A 56 -3.73 -0.27 -6.32
N CYS A 57 -4.82 0.48 -6.47
CA CYS A 57 -4.88 1.49 -7.52
C CYS A 57 -4.00 2.70 -7.16
N GLY A 58 -3.57 3.49 -8.15
CA GLY A 58 -2.66 4.62 -7.93
C GLY A 58 -3.16 5.66 -6.91
N ARG A 59 -4.48 5.92 -6.86
CA ARG A 59 -5.09 6.87 -5.92
C ARG A 59 -5.03 6.36 -4.48
N CYS A 60 -5.42 5.12 -4.25
CA CYS A 60 -5.33 4.49 -2.93
C CYS A 60 -3.88 4.37 -2.46
N HIS A 61 -2.96 3.98 -3.34
CA HIS A 61 -1.53 3.91 -3.02
C HIS A 61 -0.96 5.26 -2.55
N SER A 62 -1.30 6.34 -3.27
CA SER A 62 -0.89 7.70 -2.91
C SER A 62 -1.44 8.13 -1.56
N ARG A 63 -2.71 7.81 -1.28
CA ARG A 63 -3.37 8.10 0.01
C ARG A 63 -2.69 7.35 1.16
N VAL A 64 -2.51 6.03 1.03
CA VAL A 64 -1.81 5.20 2.02
C VAL A 64 -0.44 5.79 2.33
N THR A 65 0.36 6.07 1.30
CA THR A 65 1.71 6.63 1.45
C THR A 65 1.68 7.97 2.21
N ALA A 66 0.68 8.81 1.94
CA ALA A 66 0.51 10.11 2.58
C ALA A 66 0.00 10.04 4.03
N THR A 67 -0.74 9.00 4.41
CA THR A 67 -1.32 8.85 5.76
C THR A 67 -0.52 7.95 6.68
N ASP A 68 0.19 6.95 6.15
CA ASP A 68 0.99 6.02 6.94
C ASP A 68 2.30 6.70 7.37
N ARG A 69 2.45 6.88 8.69
CA ARG A 69 3.61 7.53 9.30
C ARG A 69 4.93 6.79 9.02
N ARG A 70 4.88 5.48 8.75
CA ARG A 70 6.07 4.65 8.47
C ARG A 70 6.63 4.91 7.07
N THR A 71 5.79 5.33 6.15
CA THR A 71 6.14 5.53 4.73
C THR A 71 6.16 6.99 4.31
N ARG A 72 5.48 7.88 5.04
CA ARG A 72 5.44 9.31 4.75
C ARG A 72 6.83 9.93 4.88
N GLY A 73 7.43 10.30 3.75
CA GLY A 73 8.72 10.99 3.71
C GLY A 73 8.62 12.39 4.32
N GLY A 74 9.52 12.69 5.26
CA GLY A 74 9.66 14.02 5.86
C GLY A 74 10.36 14.99 4.91
N TRP A 75 9.63 15.55 3.95
CA TRP A 75 10.12 16.65 3.11
C TRP A 75 10.03 18.03 3.80
N ASN A 76 9.82 18.07 5.12
CA ASN A 76 9.84 19.28 5.97
C ASN A 76 10.02 18.84 7.43
N HIS A 77 11.26 18.71 7.87
CA HIS A 77 11.61 18.81 9.29
C HIS A 77 12.27 20.19 9.47
N PRO A 78 11.78 21.09 10.34
CA PRO A 78 12.55 22.28 10.73
C PRO A 78 13.82 21.91 11.49
#